data_AF-A0A2E4PFA2-F1
#
_entry.id   AF-A0A2E4PFA2-F1
#
_cell.length_a   1.000
_cell.length_b   1.000
_cell.length_c   1.000
_cell.angle_alpha   90.00
_cell.angle_beta   90.00
_cell.angle_gamma   90.00
#
_symmetry.space_group_name_H-M   'P 1'
#
loop_
_entity.id
_entity.type
_entity.pdbx_description
1 polymer ?
#
loop_
_entity_poly.entity_id
_entity_poly.type
_entity_poly.pdbx_seq_one_letter_code
_entity_poly.pdbx_strand_id
1 'polypeptide(L)'
;MAGGKLTPRQKMINLMYLVFIAMLALNMSKEVLTAFGLMNEKFDTSNASASDSNSKLLSVLDQKASEDAAKFAGPNKMATEVSKVSNDFYAYLGKMKADIEGKFEKEEGKLPYEAMDKSTIDEEWFQGDGYSPKGKEIEAKFNAYVADMKKIFGNDVKYQPIIKEIEKKFSTADVVNGEGVKIKYLDYHFKGFPAIASVAKITALQNDVKTIETGAYNLFLGNTFKEAASMKNYQGIVILDKSAFFAGEEVKGKIVLGKYDNKTVPSSVVVNGTELDLSTAMENGAANFSIPSGNVGEHDIEGKFTFMEDGNPVPVEIKGNYVVVPRPNSATISADKMNVVYRGVVNPMTISFAGISDDKVSASAAGLSKGSGVGKYNMSPGQGREVVINVTGKLPDGKNVSDSKKFRIKDIPGPQGKIRGEVAASGPKSSLEVSTVTAELEDFDFELGIDVTGFNIKVPGQPTIVVSGNRMDSRAKGAIQKASRGDVIIISEIKTRLRGSSIMMKKTAPCTYEIK
;
A
#
# COMPACT_ATOMS: atom_id res chain seq x y z
N MET A 1 -10.44 36.57 94.38
CA MET A 1 -10.93 37.40 95.50
C MET A 1 -10.86 38.87 95.12
N ALA A 2 -12.01 39.51 94.94
CA ALA A 2 -12.25 40.95 95.07
C ALA A 2 -13.78 41.12 95.17
N GLY A 3 -14.33 40.59 96.27
CA GLY A 3 -15.77 40.56 96.56
C GLY A 3 -16.27 41.89 97.12
N GLY A 4 -16.02 42.99 96.40
CA GLY A 4 -16.77 44.23 96.66
C GLY A 4 -18.22 44.00 96.22
N LYS A 5 -19.21 44.31 97.08
CA LYS A 5 -20.63 44.31 96.70
C LYS A 5 -20.83 45.38 95.62
N LEU A 6 -20.61 45.02 94.36
CA LEU A 6 -20.88 45.86 93.19
C LEU A 6 -22.36 46.24 93.23
N THR A 7 -22.62 47.54 93.13
CA THR A 7 -23.99 48.06 93.07
C THR A 7 -24.73 47.40 91.89
N PRO A 8 -26.07 47.24 91.95
CA PRO A 8 -26.84 46.70 90.82
C PRO A 8 -26.52 47.37 89.48
N ARG A 9 -26.23 48.68 89.51
CA ARG A 9 -25.76 49.47 88.36
C ARG A 9 -24.41 48.98 87.81
N GLN A 10 -23.41 48.74 88.66
CA GLN A 10 -22.12 48.19 88.22
C GLN A 10 -22.22 46.75 87.72
N LYS A 11 -23.13 45.93 88.26
CA LYS A 11 -23.39 44.59 87.72
C LYS A 11 -24.00 44.65 86.32
N MET A 12 -24.94 45.58 86.07
CA MET A 12 -25.49 45.79 84.74
C MET A 12 -24.44 46.33 83.76
N ILE A 13 -23.59 47.27 84.18
CA ILE A 13 -22.49 47.78 83.37
C ILE A 13 -21.49 46.65 83.03
N ASN A 14 -21.09 45.84 84.00
CA ASN A 14 -20.18 44.72 83.76
C ASN A 14 -20.81 43.64 82.86
N LEU A 15 -22.11 43.38 82.99
CA LEU A 15 -22.84 42.48 82.09
C LEU A 15 -22.89 43.04 80.67
N MET A 16 -23.15 44.35 80.51
CA MET A 16 -23.12 45.01 79.20
C MET A 16 -21.72 44.99 78.58
N TYR A 17 -20.66 45.24 79.35
CA TYR A 17 -19.28 45.10 78.87
C TYR A 17 -18.94 43.67 78.49
N LEU A 18 -19.40 42.67 79.25
CA LEU A 18 -19.16 41.26 78.95
C LEU A 18 -19.92 40.82 77.69
N VAL A 19 -21.17 41.27 77.52
CA VAL A 19 -21.96 41.06 76.29
C VAL A 19 -21.32 41.80 75.11
N PHE A 20 -20.82 43.02 75.30
CA PHE A 20 -20.16 43.80 74.24
C PHE A 20 -18.82 43.19 73.82
N ILE A 21 -17.99 42.75 74.78
CA ILE A 21 -16.73 42.05 74.49
C ILE A 21 -17.02 40.70 73.83
N ALA A 22 -18.06 39.97 74.27
CA ALA A 22 -18.50 38.75 73.61
C ALA A 22 -19.01 39.02 72.18
N MET A 23 -19.78 40.10 71.95
CA MET A 23 -20.22 40.51 70.62
C MET A 23 -19.05 40.92 69.71
N LEU A 24 -18.06 41.66 70.23
CA LEU A 24 -16.85 42.00 69.49
C LEU A 24 -15.99 40.77 69.18
N ALA A 25 -15.94 39.78 70.08
CA ALA A 25 -15.22 38.53 69.89
C ALA A 25 -15.93 37.56 68.93
N LEU A 26 -17.25 37.70 68.75
CA LEU A 26 -18.04 36.89 67.79
C LEU A 26 -17.92 37.39 66.35
N ASN A 27 -17.52 38.64 66.15
CA ASN A 27 -17.28 39.18 64.81
C ASN A 27 -15.83 38.89 64.38
N MET A 28 -15.63 38.49 63.13
CA MET A 28 -14.28 38.31 62.60
C MET A 28 -13.53 39.64 62.50
N SER A 29 -12.20 39.60 62.66
CA SER A 29 -11.34 40.77 62.46
C SER A 29 -11.43 41.29 61.02
N LYS A 30 -11.49 42.61 60.86
CA LYS A 30 -11.60 43.30 59.57
C LYS A 30 -10.50 42.90 58.59
N GLU A 31 -9.28 42.71 59.07
CA GLU A 31 -8.13 42.29 58.28
C GLU A 31 -8.35 40.92 57.62
N VAL A 32 -9.04 40.00 58.30
CA VAL A 32 -9.35 38.66 57.77
C VAL A 32 -10.44 38.74 56.70
N LEU A 33 -11.46 39.58 56.90
CA LEU A 33 -12.50 39.81 55.88
C LEU A 33 -11.91 40.42 54.60
N THR A 34 -11.01 41.41 54.76
CA THR A 34 -10.26 41.99 53.64
C THR A 34 -9.39 40.95 52.93
N ALA A 35 -8.74 40.04 53.66
CA ALA A 35 -7.97 38.95 53.05
C ALA A 35 -8.85 38.02 52.19
N PHE A 36 -10.07 37.69 52.63
CA PHE A 36 -11.04 36.95 51.81
C PHE A 36 -11.47 37.73 50.57
N GLY A 37 -11.65 39.05 50.69
CA GLY A 37 -11.92 39.94 49.56
C GLY A 37 -10.82 39.89 48.50
N LEU A 38 -9.55 40.01 48.92
CA LEU A 38 -8.39 39.91 48.03
C LEU A 38 -8.25 38.51 47.40
N MET A 39 -8.55 37.44 48.14
CA MET A 39 -8.60 36.09 47.57
C MET A 39 -9.68 35.97 46.50
N ASN A 40 -10.86 36.54 46.73
CA ASN A 40 -11.93 36.56 45.74
C ASN A 40 -11.49 37.28 44.45
N GLU A 41 -10.93 38.49 44.55
CA GLU A 41 -10.43 39.25 43.38
C GLU A 41 -9.38 38.44 42.59
N LYS A 42 -8.50 37.74 43.30
CA LYS A 42 -7.49 36.86 42.68
C LYS A 42 -8.12 35.69 41.93
N PHE A 43 -9.12 35.02 42.52
CA PHE A 43 -9.82 33.94 41.85
C PHE A 43 -10.64 34.44 40.65
N ASP A 44 -11.31 35.59 40.76
CA ASP A 44 -12.02 36.20 39.62
C ASP A 44 -11.07 36.49 38.44
N THR A 45 -9.89 37.05 38.72
CA THR A 45 -8.84 37.28 37.70
C THR A 45 -8.35 35.97 37.09
N SER A 46 -8.14 34.94 37.93
CA SER A 46 -7.73 33.61 37.46
C SER A 46 -8.82 32.95 36.61
N ASN A 47 -10.10 33.15 36.94
CA ASN A 47 -11.23 32.59 36.21
C ASN A 47 -11.38 33.20 34.83
N ALA A 48 -11.21 34.53 34.71
CA ALA A 48 -11.16 35.21 33.43
C ALA A 48 -10.03 34.66 32.54
N SER A 49 -8.82 34.56 33.10
CA SER A 49 -7.64 34.03 32.39
C SER A 49 -7.83 32.56 31.95
N ALA A 50 -8.42 31.73 32.81
CA ALA A 50 -8.70 30.34 32.49
C ALA A 50 -9.82 30.21 31.43
N SER A 51 -10.84 31.07 31.47
CA SER A 51 -11.90 31.13 30.46
C SER A 51 -11.34 31.49 29.07
N ASP A 52 -10.44 32.47 28.99
CA ASP A 52 -9.76 32.85 27.75
C ASP A 52 -8.84 31.75 27.23
N SER A 53 -8.20 31.01 28.13
CA SER A 53 -7.34 29.88 27.75
C SER A 53 -8.19 28.70 27.24
N ASN A 54 -9.31 28.42 27.89
CA ASN A 54 -10.23 27.35 27.52
C ASN A 54 -10.91 27.60 26.18
N SER A 55 -11.30 28.85 25.88
CA SER A 55 -11.88 29.20 24.59
C SER A 55 -10.89 28.99 23.44
N LYS A 56 -9.61 29.34 23.64
CA LYS A 56 -8.54 29.08 22.68
C LYS A 56 -8.29 27.59 22.47
N LEU A 57 -8.22 26.80 23.55
CA LEU A 57 -8.03 25.35 23.46
C LEU A 57 -9.19 24.66 22.74
N LEU A 58 -10.42 25.09 23.00
CA LEU A 58 -11.60 24.58 22.30
C LEU A 58 -11.55 24.94 20.80
N SER A 59 -11.18 26.18 20.46
CA SER A 59 -11.01 26.60 19.07
C SER A 59 -9.92 25.80 18.34
N VAL A 60 -8.84 25.41 19.03
CA VAL A 60 -7.80 24.54 18.47
C VAL A 60 -8.35 23.14 18.19
N LEU A 61 -9.16 22.59 19.10
CA LEU A 61 -9.83 21.29 18.89
C LEU A 61 -10.82 21.35 17.71
N ASP A 62 -11.59 22.43 17.59
CA ASP A 62 -12.50 22.67 16.46
C ASP A 62 -11.73 22.74 15.14
N GLN A 63 -10.62 23.50 15.09
CA GLN A 63 -9.77 23.60 13.92
C GLN A 63 -9.20 22.22 13.54
N LYS A 64 -8.61 21.49 14.49
CA LYS A 64 -8.03 20.16 14.22
C LYS A 64 -9.10 19.15 13.80
N ALA A 65 -10.33 19.25 14.30
CA ALA A 65 -11.45 18.43 13.84
C ALA A 65 -11.90 18.78 12.41
N SER A 66 -11.75 20.03 11.98
CA SER A 66 -12.01 20.42 10.58
C SER A 66 -10.92 19.95 9.62
N GLU A 67 -9.66 19.93 10.07
CA GLU A 67 -8.50 19.49 9.28
C GLU A 67 -8.43 17.96 9.18
N ASP A 68 -8.68 17.26 10.29
CA ASP A 68 -8.61 15.79 10.40
C ASP A 68 -9.76 15.26 11.26
N ALA A 69 -10.93 15.17 10.64
CA ALA A 69 -12.14 14.67 11.28
C ALA A 69 -11.99 13.22 11.77
N ALA A 70 -11.22 12.39 11.06
CA ALA A 70 -11.04 10.98 11.40
C ALA A 70 -10.32 10.81 12.75
N LYS A 71 -9.42 11.72 13.11
CA LYS A 71 -8.74 11.74 14.42
C LYS A 71 -9.46 12.57 15.47
N PHE A 72 -9.91 13.77 15.13
CA PHE A 72 -10.28 14.79 16.12
C PHE A 72 -11.79 15.00 16.31
N ALA A 73 -12.67 14.47 15.44
CA ALA A 73 -14.12 14.69 15.59
C ALA A 73 -14.69 14.14 16.92
N GLY A 74 -14.26 12.95 17.33
CA GLY A 74 -14.68 12.35 18.62
C GLY A 74 -14.20 13.17 19.84
N PRO A 75 -12.89 13.42 19.98
CA PRO A 75 -12.34 14.30 21.02
C PRO A 75 -12.99 15.70 21.05
N ASN A 76 -13.23 16.31 19.89
CA ASN A 76 -13.86 17.63 19.81
C ASN A 76 -15.30 17.59 20.34
N LYS A 77 -16.09 16.57 19.97
CA LYS A 77 -17.44 16.38 20.51
C LYS A 77 -17.43 16.30 22.04
N MET A 78 -16.51 15.51 22.61
CA MET A 78 -16.36 15.43 24.07
C MET A 78 -15.99 16.79 24.68
N ALA A 79 -15.10 17.55 24.03
CA ALA A 79 -14.73 18.89 24.48
C ALA A 79 -15.90 19.88 24.46
N THR A 80 -16.72 19.87 23.40
CA THR A 80 -17.95 20.68 23.32
C THR A 80 -18.94 20.31 24.42
N GLU A 81 -19.10 19.02 24.72
CA GLU A 81 -19.98 18.56 25.82
C GLU A 81 -19.43 18.99 27.19
N VAL A 82 -18.12 18.86 27.44
CA VAL A 82 -17.47 19.36 28.67
C VAL A 82 -17.64 20.86 28.81
N SER A 83 -17.46 21.61 27.72
CA SER A 83 -17.63 23.07 27.70
C SER A 83 -19.04 23.45 28.15
N LYS A 84 -20.05 22.80 27.57
CA LYS A 84 -21.45 23.04 27.89
C LYS A 84 -21.75 22.78 29.37
N VAL A 85 -21.42 21.59 29.86
CA VAL A 85 -21.68 21.18 31.25
C VAL A 85 -20.93 22.08 32.24
N SER A 86 -19.69 22.44 31.93
CA SER A 86 -18.87 23.32 32.77
C SER A 86 -19.39 24.75 32.78
N ASN A 87 -19.82 25.30 31.64
CA ASN A 87 -20.40 26.64 31.57
C ASN A 87 -21.74 26.74 32.29
N ASP A 88 -22.60 25.72 32.18
CA ASP A 88 -23.88 25.65 32.88
C ASP A 88 -23.67 25.65 34.42
N PHE A 89 -22.71 24.85 34.91
CA PHE A 89 -22.40 24.79 36.34
C PHE A 89 -21.66 26.05 36.82
N TYR A 90 -20.72 26.59 36.03
CA TYR A 90 -20.04 27.85 36.34
C TYR A 90 -21.03 29.02 36.46
N ALA A 91 -22.00 29.10 35.55
CA ALA A 91 -23.06 30.10 35.58
C ALA A 91 -23.98 29.92 36.81
N TYR A 92 -24.26 28.67 37.20
CA TYR A 92 -25.00 28.37 38.43
C TYR A 92 -24.26 28.88 39.68
N LEU A 93 -22.96 28.57 39.81
CA LEU A 93 -22.12 29.10 40.87
C LEU A 93 -22.07 30.65 40.85
N GLY A 94 -22.07 31.25 39.66
CA GLY A 94 -22.15 32.71 39.50
C GLY A 94 -23.46 33.30 40.03
N LYS A 95 -24.59 32.61 39.82
CA LYS A 95 -25.88 33.01 40.41
C LYS A 95 -25.85 32.89 41.93
N MET A 96 -25.33 31.79 42.47
CA MET A 96 -25.16 31.63 43.92
C MET A 96 -24.32 32.76 44.52
N LYS A 97 -23.24 33.14 43.85
CA LYS A 97 -22.38 34.26 44.24
C LYS A 97 -23.15 35.58 44.23
N ALA A 98 -23.86 35.88 43.14
CA ALA A 98 -24.63 37.09 42.97
C ALA A 98 -25.78 37.22 43.99
N ASP A 99 -26.44 36.12 44.36
CA ASP A 99 -27.50 36.09 45.37
C ASP A 99 -26.98 36.52 46.76
N ILE A 100 -25.71 36.21 47.07
CA ILE A 100 -25.05 36.63 48.32
C ILE A 100 -24.58 38.08 48.22
N GLU A 101 -23.90 38.44 47.12
CA GLU A 101 -23.36 39.79 46.89
C GLU A 101 -24.47 40.86 46.81
N GLY A 102 -25.63 40.53 46.22
CA GLY A 102 -26.73 41.46 45.99
C GLY A 102 -27.39 42.01 47.26
N LYS A 103 -26.99 41.50 48.44
CA LYS A 103 -27.45 41.96 49.75
C LYS A 103 -26.58 43.08 50.33
N PHE A 104 -25.51 43.45 49.63
CA PHE A 104 -24.55 44.47 50.06
C PHE A 104 -24.39 45.54 48.98
N GLU A 105 -24.38 46.80 49.40
CA GLU A 105 -24.12 47.93 48.49
C GLU A 105 -22.62 48.01 48.18
N LYS A 106 -22.27 48.15 46.90
CA LYS A 106 -20.87 48.25 46.47
C LYS A 106 -20.31 49.64 46.76
N GLU A 107 -19.13 49.70 47.37
CA GLU A 107 -18.36 50.92 47.60
C GLU A 107 -17.29 51.05 46.51
N GLU A 108 -17.32 52.15 45.75
CA GLU A 108 -16.38 52.42 44.64
C GLU A 108 -16.28 51.29 43.60
N GLY A 109 -17.38 50.57 43.39
CA GLY A 109 -17.44 49.42 42.46
C GLY A 109 -16.91 48.10 43.04
N LYS A 110 -16.45 48.09 44.30
CA LYS A 110 -16.01 46.90 45.03
C LYS A 110 -17.01 46.48 46.10
N LEU A 111 -16.95 45.21 46.50
CA LEU A 111 -17.75 44.72 47.62
C LEU A 111 -17.20 45.29 48.94
N PRO A 112 -18.06 45.68 49.89
CA PRO A 112 -17.62 46.22 51.18
C PRO A 112 -17.17 45.06 52.09
N TYR A 113 -15.94 44.56 51.92
CA TYR A 113 -15.47 43.32 52.56
C TYR A 113 -15.67 43.32 54.08
N GLU A 114 -15.35 44.43 54.75
CA GLU A 114 -15.46 44.57 56.20
C GLU A 114 -16.91 44.55 56.71
N ALA A 115 -17.89 44.86 55.85
CA ALA A 115 -19.32 44.82 56.17
C ALA A 115 -19.96 43.46 55.84
N MET A 116 -19.23 42.55 55.19
CA MET A 116 -19.69 41.22 54.79
C MET A 116 -19.35 40.15 55.85
N ASP A 117 -19.43 40.51 57.13
CA ASP A 117 -19.12 39.64 58.27
C ASP A 117 -20.21 38.59 58.55
N LYS A 118 -21.46 38.89 58.15
CA LYS A 118 -22.64 38.03 58.31
C LYS A 118 -23.23 37.64 56.97
N SER A 119 -23.90 36.49 56.93
CA SER A 119 -24.52 35.93 55.73
C SER A 119 -25.95 35.49 56.03
N THR A 120 -26.83 35.59 55.02
CA THR A 120 -28.18 35.02 55.04
C THR A 120 -28.21 33.56 54.62
N ILE A 121 -27.07 32.98 54.26
CA ILE A 121 -26.95 31.58 53.82
C ILE A 121 -27.59 30.62 54.85
N ASP A 122 -27.40 30.90 56.13
CA ASP A 122 -27.93 30.08 57.22
C ASP A 122 -29.47 29.98 57.18
N GLU A 123 -30.14 31.06 56.81
CA GLU A 123 -31.61 31.15 56.72
C GLU A 123 -32.14 30.56 55.41
N GLU A 124 -31.36 30.67 54.33
CA GLU A 124 -31.81 30.30 52.99
C GLU A 124 -31.49 28.86 52.62
N TRP A 125 -30.33 28.33 53.03
CA TRP A 125 -29.82 27.03 52.59
C TRP A 125 -30.13 25.90 53.58
N PHE A 126 -30.48 26.23 54.83
CA PHE A 126 -30.69 25.25 55.89
C PHE A 126 -32.10 25.31 56.48
N GLN A 127 -32.59 24.17 56.95
CA GLN A 127 -33.85 24.05 57.67
C GLN A 127 -33.68 23.01 58.80
N GLY A 128 -33.64 23.48 60.04
CA GLY A 128 -33.25 22.64 61.19
C GLY A 128 -31.84 22.07 61.02
N ASP A 129 -31.69 20.78 61.27
CA ASP A 129 -30.42 20.04 61.07
C ASP A 129 -30.19 19.60 59.61
N GLY A 130 -31.06 20.02 58.68
CA GLY A 130 -31.06 19.61 57.29
C GLY A 130 -30.93 20.76 56.29
N TYR A 131 -31.02 20.42 55.01
CA TYR A 131 -31.03 21.39 53.91
C TYR A 131 -32.46 21.87 53.63
N SER A 132 -32.59 23.17 53.37
CA SER A 132 -33.80 23.75 52.80
C SER A 132 -34.02 23.25 51.35
N PRO A 133 -35.14 23.58 50.68
CA PRO A 133 -35.30 23.33 49.25
C PRO A 133 -34.15 23.88 48.41
N LYS A 134 -33.60 25.05 48.77
CA LYS A 134 -32.45 25.65 48.09
C LYS A 134 -31.16 24.88 48.34
N GLY A 135 -30.91 24.43 49.57
CA GLY A 135 -29.74 23.58 49.87
C GLY A 135 -29.76 22.26 49.11
N LYS A 136 -30.93 21.63 48.95
CA LYS A 136 -31.11 20.42 48.13
C LYS A 136 -30.90 20.68 46.64
N GLU A 137 -31.32 21.83 46.13
CA GLU A 137 -31.07 22.25 44.74
C GLU A 137 -29.55 22.39 44.48
N ILE A 138 -28.82 23.01 45.40
CA ILE A 138 -27.36 23.18 45.31
C ILE A 138 -26.68 21.81 45.28
N GLU A 139 -27.00 20.93 46.25
CA GLU A 139 -26.46 19.57 46.29
C GLU A 139 -26.76 18.80 44.99
N ALA A 140 -28.00 18.89 44.49
CA ALA A 140 -28.39 18.26 43.24
C ALA A 140 -27.59 18.80 42.04
N LYS A 141 -27.28 20.10 41.99
CA LYS A 141 -26.49 20.70 40.91
C LYS A 141 -25.03 20.25 40.91
N PHE A 142 -24.41 20.12 42.08
CA PHE A 142 -23.07 19.54 42.20
C PHE A 142 -23.04 18.08 41.76
N ASN A 143 -23.99 17.28 42.25
CA ASN A 143 -24.08 15.87 41.89
C ASN A 143 -24.37 15.67 40.40
N ALA A 144 -25.20 16.53 39.80
CA ALA A 144 -25.46 16.54 38.36
C ALA A 144 -24.18 16.86 37.57
N TYR A 145 -23.41 17.89 37.96
CA TYR A 145 -22.15 18.22 37.29
C TYR A 145 -21.17 17.02 37.29
N VAL A 146 -20.98 16.38 38.45
CA VAL A 146 -20.10 15.19 38.56
C VAL A 146 -20.64 14.04 37.68
N ALA A 147 -21.95 13.80 37.68
CA ALA A 147 -22.57 12.73 36.90
C ALA A 147 -22.47 12.98 35.38
N ASP A 148 -22.75 14.21 34.93
CA ASP A 148 -22.68 14.59 33.52
C ASP A 148 -21.25 14.54 33.01
N MET A 149 -20.27 15.03 33.79
CA MET A 149 -18.85 14.90 33.43
C MET A 149 -18.43 13.44 33.32
N LYS A 150 -18.80 12.57 34.27
CA LYS A 150 -18.55 11.12 34.19
C LYS A 150 -19.16 10.49 32.95
N LYS A 151 -20.36 10.91 32.57
CA LYS A 151 -21.04 10.39 31.38
C LYS A 151 -20.28 10.73 30.10
N ILE A 152 -19.70 11.94 30.01
CA ILE A 152 -18.89 12.36 28.86
C ILE A 152 -17.62 11.53 28.77
N PHE A 153 -16.88 11.39 29.87
CA PHE A 153 -15.62 10.64 29.89
C PHE A 153 -15.81 9.12 29.79
N GLY A 154 -16.95 8.59 30.23
CA GLY A 154 -17.24 7.17 30.26
C GLY A 154 -16.28 6.37 31.16
N ASN A 155 -16.11 5.09 30.85
CA ASN A 155 -15.30 4.16 31.65
C ASN A 155 -13.90 3.91 31.10
N ASP A 156 -13.42 4.75 30.18
CA ASP A 156 -12.07 4.59 29.62
C ASP A 156 -11.02 4.85 30.72
N VAL A 157 -10.06 3.93 30.82
CA VAL A 157 -8.96 3.98 31.81
C VAL A 157 -8.18 5.29 31.70
N LYS A 158 -8.05 5.84 30.49
CA LYS A 158 -7.30 7.08 30.25
C LYS A 158 -7.93 8.33 30.88
N TYR A 159 -9.23 8.29 31.21
CA TYR A 159 -9.95 9.40 31.83
C TYR A 159 -10.20 9.20 33.32
N GLN A 160 -9.84 8.05 33.90
CA GLN A 160 -10.03 7.79 35.33
C GLN A 160 -9.34 8.80 36.27
N PRO A 161 -8.12 9.32 35.96
CA PRO A 161 -7.50 10.33 36.81
C PRO A 161 -8.31 11.61 36.92
N ILE A 162 -8.83 12.14 35.80
CA ILE A 162 -9.62 13.38 35.81
C ILE A 162 -11.00 13.17 36.44
N ILE A 163 -11.61 11.99 36.24
CA ILE A 163 -12.88 11.63 36.92
C ILE A 163 -12.69 11.64 38.45
N LYS A 164 -11.62 11.04 38.96
CA LYS A 164 -11.31 11.05 40.40
C LYS A 164 -11.04 12.44 40.94
N GLU A 165 -10.42 13.31 40.13
CA GLU A 165 -10.19 14.70 40.51
C GLU A 165 -11.51 15.47 40.62
N ILE A 166 -12.42 15.29 39.66
CA ILE A 166 -13.77 15.88 39.67
C ILE A 166 -14.55 15.41 40.89
N GLU A 167 -14.56 14.10 41.15
CA GLU A 167 -15.20 13.53 42.34
C GLU A 167 -14.62 14.15 43.62
N LYS A 168 -13.30 14.29 43.71
CA LYS A 168 -12.65 14.85 44.90
C LYS A 168 -13.00 16.33 45.11
N LYS A 169 -13.02 17.14 44.04
CA LYS A 169 -13.25 18.59 44.13
C LYS A 169 -14.72 18.97 44.33
N PHE A 170 -15.64 18.17 43.79
CA PHE A 170 -17.08 18.51 43.75
C PHE A 170 -17.98 17.51 44.49
N SER A 171 -17.41 16.57 45.26
CA SER A 171 -18.19 15.69 46.13
C SER A 171 -18.93 16.50 47.19
N THR A 172 -20.21 16.17 47.37
CA THR A 172 -21.07 16.73 48.42
C THR A 172 -21.25 15.76 49.61
N ALA A 173 -20.42 14.72 49.71
CA ALA A 173 -20.47 13.77 50.81
C ALA A 173 -20.18 14.43 52.17
N ASP A 174 -20.75 13.85 53.23
CA ASP A 174 -20.55 14.33 54.61
C ASP A 174 -19.05 14.38 54.98
N VAL A 175 -18.66 15.49 55.61
CA VAL A 175 -17.30 15.79 56.04
C VAL A 175 -17.17 15.49 57.54
N VAL A 176 -16.10 14.79 57.93
CA VAL A 176 -15.79 14.57 59.34
C VAL A 176 -15.02 15.79 59.87
N ASN A 177 -15.58 16.46 60.88
CA ASN A 177 -14.94 17.61 61.50
C ASN A 177 -13.77 17.19 62.43
N GLY A 178 -13.07 18.16 63.03
CA GLY A 178 -11.96 17.90 63.96
C GLY A 178 -12.33 17.13 65.23
N GLU A 179 -13.63 16.97 65.52
CA GLU A 179 -14.19 16.25 66.66
C GLU A 179 -14.68 14.84 66.30
N GLY A 180 -14.52 14.42 65.03
CA GLY A 180 -14.96 13.11 64.56
C GLY A 180 -16.45 13.03 64.19
N VAL A 181 -17.18 14.15 64.18
CA VAL A 181 -18.60 14.22 63.84
C VAL A 181 -18.77 14.40 62.34
N LYS A 182 -19.67 13.62 61.73
CA LYS A 182 -20.06 13.79 60.32
C LYS A 182 -21.01 14.99 60.21
N ILE A 183 -20.60 15.98 59.41
CA ILE A 183 -21.36 17.19 59.12
C ILE A 183 -21.63 17.22 57.61
N LYS A 184 -22.84 17.62 57.23
CA LYS A 184 -23.19 17.73 55.81
C LYS A 184 -22.29 18.74 55.10
N TYR A 185 -21.95 18.50 53.83
CA TYR A 185 -21.00 19.32 53.08
C TYR A 185 -21.31 20.83 53.12
N LEU A 186 -22.55 21.24 52.81
CA LEU A 186 -22.88 22.67 52.81
C LEU A 186 -22.82 23.27 54.22
N ASP A 187 -23.18 22.49 55.24
CA ASP A 187 -23.11 22.93 56.64
C ASP A 187 -21.65 23.22 57.02
N TYR A 188 -20.77 22.25 56.78
CA TYR A 188 -19.34 22.38 57.05
C TYR A 188 -18.66 23.52 56.29
N HIS A 189 -19.05 23.77 55.04
CA HIS A 189 -18.37 24.74 54.18
C HIS A 189 -18.96 26.15 54.21
N PHE A 190 -20.23 26.33 54.54
CA PHE A 190 -20.93 27.61 54.36
C PHE A 190 -21.76 28.09 55.56
N LYS A 191 -22.20 27.20 56.45
CA LYS A 191 -23.03 27.61 57.60
C LYS A 191 -22.21 28.38 58.63
N GLY A 192 -22.71 29.54 59.05
CA GLY A 192 -22.03 30.45 59.97
C GLY A 192 -20.77 31.12 59.40
N PHE A 193 -20.47 30.94 58.12
CA PHE A 193 -19.34 31.63 57.47
C PHE A 193 -19.74 33.05 57.06
N PRO A 194 -18.81 34.03 57.16
CA PRO A 194 -19.00 35.37 56.61
C PRO A 194 -19.38 35.34 55.12
N ALA A 195 -20.18 36.31 54.68
CA ALA A 195 -20.62 36.38 53.29
C ALA A 195 -19.42 36.46 52.33
N ILE A 196 -18.39 37.25 52.64
CA ILE A 196 -17.20 37.37 51.78
C ILE A 196 -16.39 36.06 51.70
N ALA A 197 -16.34 35.28 52.78
CA ALA A 197 -15.66 33.99 52.79
C ALA A 197 -16.43 32.97 51.92
N SER A 198 -17.76 32.96 52.00
CA SER A 198 -18.62 32.12 51.17
C SER A 198 -18.52 32.49 49.67
N VAL A 199 -18.51 33.79 49.35
CA VAL A 199 -18.26 34.30 48.00
C VAL A 199 -16.90 33.84 47.48
N ALA A 200 -15.83 34.00 48.25
CA ALA A 200 -14.48 33.55 47.86
C ALA A 200 -14.41 32.03 47.62
N LYS A 201 -15.10 31.21 48.45
CA LYS A 201 -15.19 29.76 48.25
C LYS A 201 -15.93 29.39 46.96
N ILE A 202 -17.03 30.08 46.63
CA ILE A 202 -17.77 29.86 45.39
C ILE A 202 -16.90 30.25 44.18
N THR A 203 -16.17 31.36 44.25
CA THR A 203 -15.25 31.79 43.19
C THR A 203 -14.07 30.82 43.02
N ALA A 204 -13.60 30.19 44.11
CA ALA A 204 -12.62 29.11 44.05
C ALA A 204 -13.19 27.85 43.36
N LEU A 205 -14.45 27.50 43.62
CA LEU A 205 -15.13 26.39 42.90
C LEU A 205 -15.29 26.70 41.41
N GLN A 206 -15.60 27.95 41.06
CA GLN A 206 -15.59 28.41 39.66
C GLN A 206 -14.22 28.22 39.01
N ASN A 207 -13.12 28.46 39.76
CA ASN A 207 -11.76 28.21 39.31
C ASN A 207 -11.48 26.73 39.09
N ASP A 208 -11.94 25.88 40.01
CA ASP A 208 -11.82 24.43 39.88
C ASP A 208 -12.55 23.93 38.63
N VAL A 209 -13.75 24.45 38.32
CA VAL A 209 -14.49 24.09 37.10
C VAL A 209 -13.67 24.44 35.85
N LYS A 210 -13.10 25.64 35.80
CA LYS A 210 -12.28 26.07 34.66
C LYS A 210 -10.98 25.29 34.54
N THR A 211 -10.35 24.93 35.66
CA THR A 211 -9.13 24.11 35.66
C THR A 211 -9.40 22.69 35.19
N ILE A 212 -10.51 22.08 35.61
CA ILE A 212 -10.96 20.78 35.10
C ILE A 212 -11.23 20.84 33.60
N GLU A 213 -11.90 21.89 33.13
CA GLU A 213 -12.15 22.12 31.71
C GLU A 213 -10.83 22.22 30.91
N THR A 214 -9.85 22.98 31.41
CA THR A 214 -8.49 23.05 30.81
C THR A 214 -7.81 21.68 30.78
N GLY A 215 -7.89 20.94 31.89
CA GLY A 215 -7.30 19.60 32.01
C GLY A 215 -7.92 18.61 31.03
N ALA A 216 -9.25 18.66 30.85
CA ALA A 216 -9.98 17.83 29.92
C ALA A 216 -9.54 18.08 28.47
N TYR A 217 -9.45 19.33 28.03
CA TYR A 217 -9.03 19.67 26.67
C TYR A 217 -7.61 19.21 26.37
N ASN A 218 -6.68 19.45 27.30
CA ASN A 218 -5.30 18.96 27.17
C ASN A 218 -5.23 17.43 27.13
N LEU A 219 -6.07 16.75 27.91
CA LEU A 219 -6.14 15.29 27.92
C LEU A 219 -6.70 14.73 26.61
N PHE A 220 -7.70 15.38 26.01
CA PHE A 220 -8.24 15.02 24.71
C PHE A 220 -7.20 15.17 23.60
N LEU A 221 -6.52 16.31 23.54
CA LEU A 221 -5.42 16.55 22.60
C LEU A 221 -4.30 15.52 22.80
N GLY A 222 -3.80 15.41 24.04
CA GLY A 222 -2.68 14.53 24.38
C GLY A 222 -2.95 13.06 24.09
N ASN A 223 -4.15 12.56 24.41
CA ASN A 223 -4.54 11.18 24.09
C ASN A 223 -4.64 10.94 22.59
N THR A 224 -5.18 11.91 21.84
CA THR A 224 -5.31 11.81 20.38
C THR A 224 -3.94 11.78 19.71
N PHE A 225 -3.02 12.66 20.12
CA PHE A 225 -1.65 12.64 19.61
C PHE A 225 -0.89 11.36 20.00
N LYS A 226 -1.07 10.87 21.23
CA LYS A 226 -0.47 9.60 21.67
C LYS A 226 -0.96 8.42 20.84
N GLU A 227 -2.25 8.37 20.53
CA GLU A 227 -2.83 7.33 19.68
C GLU A 227 -2.30 7.44 18.25
N ALA A 228 -2.23 8.66 17.70
CA ALA A 228 -1.72 8.92 16.35
C ALA A 228 -0.23 8.60 16.17
N ALA A 229 0.57 8.70 17.24
CA ALA A 229 2.00 8.40 17.26
C ALA A 229 2.32 6.93 17.63
N SER A 230 1.30 6.11 17.89
CA SER A 230 1.48 4.70 18.26
C SER A 230 2.17 3.92 17.14
N MET A 231 3.21 3.13 17.49
CA MET A 231 3.89 2.24 16.55
C MET A 231 2.98 1.15 15.95
N LYS A 232 1.79 0.93 16.55
CA LYS A 232 0.77 0.03 16.00
C LYS A 232 0.19 0.53 14.68
N ASN A 233 0.35 1.80 14.37
CA ASN A 233 -0.14 2.45 13.15
C ASN A 233 0.91 2.43 12.04
N TYR A 234 1.94 1.59 12.14
CA TYR A 234 3.02 1.50 11.15
C TYR A 234 3.22 0.06 10.71
N GLN A 235 3.57 -0.08 9.44
CA GLN A 235 3.94 -1.35 8.83
C GLN A 235 5.33 -1.23 8.20
N GLY A 236 6.14 -2.29 8.34
CA GLY A 236 7.42 -2.38 7.64
C GLY A 236 7.19 -2.61 6.15
N ILE A 237 7.72 -1.72 5.32
CA ILE A 237 7.62 -1.78 3.85
C ILE A 237 9.03 -1.91 3.29
N VAL A 238 9.22 -2.88 2.39
CA VAL A 238 10.46 -3.07 1.65
C VAL A 238 10.37 -2.28 0.34
N ILE A 239 11.32 -1.39 0.11
CA ILE A 239 11.46 -0.61 -1.12
C ILE A 239 12.73 -1.10 -1.81
N LEU A 240 12.56 -1.87 -2.89
CA LEU A 240 13.68 -2.39 -3.68
C LEU A 240 14.17 -1.34 -4.68
N ASP A 241 15.47 -1.37 -4.99
CA ASP A 241 16.07 -0.47 -6.00
C ASP A 241 15.59 -0.84 -7.43
N LYS A 242 15.21 -2.11 -7.64
CA LYS A 242 14.66 -2.65 -8.89
C LYS A 242 13.50 -3.60 -8.59
N SER A 243 12.56 -3.70 -9.52
CA SER A 243 11.40 -4.59 -9.41
C SER A 243 11.64 -6.02 -9.95
N ALA A 244 12.69 -6.23 -10.74
CA ALA A 244 13.06 -7.54 -11.30
C ALA A 244 14.58 -7.74 -11.27
N PHE A 245 14.99 -8.98 -10.99
CA PHE A 245 16.40 -9.37 -10.84
C PHE A 245 16.68 -10.63 -11.65
N PHE A 246 17.90 -10.74 -12.18
CA PHE A 246 18.37 -12.00 -12.76
C PHE A 246 18.84 -12.98 -11.67
N ALA A 247 18.77 -14.28 -11.94
CA ALA A 247 19.28 -15.29 -11.02
C ALA A 247 20.79 -15.06 -10.75
N GLY A 248 21.16 -14.93 -9.48
CA GLY A 248 22.53 -14.62 -9.03
C GLY A 248 22.85 -13.13 -8.90
N GLU A 249 21.92 -12.22 -9.21
CA GLU A 249 22.06 -10.79 -8.90
C GLU A 249 21.78 -10.52 -7.40
N GLU A 250 22.47 -9.54 -6.82
CA GLU A 250 22.26 -9.11 -5.44
C GLU A 250 20.99 -8.24 -5.33
N VAL A 251 20.05 -8.63 -4.45
CA VAL A 251 18.82 -7.87 -4.21
C VAL A 251 19.10 -6.75 -3.22
N LYS A 252 18.99 -5.49 -3.67
CA LYS A 252 19.21 -4.28 -2.86
C LYS A 252 17.93 -3.49 -2.66
N GLY A 253 17.81 -2.86 -1.50
CA GLY A 253 16.68 -2.03 -1.13
C GLY A 253 16.79 -1.45 0.28
N LYS A 254 15.72 -0.79 0.70
CA LYS A 254 15.55 -0.18 2.02
C LYS A 254 14.32 -0.77 2.70
N ILE A 255 14.34 -0.80 4.02
CA ILE A 255 13.16 -1.12 4.83
C ILE A 255 12.75 0.17 5.53
N VAL A 256 11.52 0.59 5.32
CA VAL A 256 10.95 1.80 5.92
C VAL A 256 9.70 1.46 6.73
N LEU A 257 9.35 2.33 7.67
CA LEU A 257 8.06 2.26 8.35
C LEU A 257 7.08 3.15 7.60
N GLY A 258 6.14 2.54 6.90
CA GLY A 258 5.00 3.24 6.30
C GLY A 258 3.88 3.38 7.33
N LYS A 259 3.25 4.54 7.40
CA LYS A 259 2.06 4.72 8.23
C LYS A 259 0.90 3.92 7.63
N TYR A 260 0.27 3.09 8.44
CA TYR A 260 -0.81 2.17 8.08
C TYR A 260 -1.89 2.24 9.16
N ASP A 261 -2.79 3.20 9.03
CA ASP A 261 -3.95 3.38 9.91
C ASP A 261 -5.15 3.93 9.13
N ASN A 262 -6.37 3.66 9.60
CA ASN A 262 -7.60 4.13 8.98
C ASN A 262 -7.94 5.60 9.32
N LYS A 263 -7.12 6.28 10.13
CA LYS A 263 -7.36 7.66 10.59
C LYS A 263 -6.47 8.68 9.88
N THR A 264 -5.55 8.24 9.03
CA THR A 264 -4.68 9.09 8.23
C THR A 264 -5.28 9.17 6.84
N VAL A 265 -6.13 10.18 6.66
CA VAL A 265 -6.86 10.40 5.42
C VAL A 265 -6.32 11.69 4.78
N PRO A 266 -5.73 11.62 3.58
CA PRO A 266 -5.32 12.81 2.84
C PRO A 266 -6.54 13.58 2.34
N SER A 267 -6.35 14.87 2.03
CA SER A 267 -7.36 15.69 1.37
C SER A 267 -7.49 15.38 -0.12
N SER A 268 -6.38 15.02 -0.78
CA SER A 268 -6.39 14.51 -2.15
C SER A 268 -5.17 13.62 -2.41
N VAL A 269 -5.30 12.73 -3.38
CA VAL A 269 -4.20 11.89 -3.88
C VAL A 269 -4.20 11.96 -5.40
N VAL A 270 -3.06 12.32 -5.98
CA VAL A 270 -2.86 12.38 -7.43
C VAL A 270 -1.74 11.42 -7.81
N VAL A 271 -2.01 10.53 -8.77
CA VAL A 271 -1.03 9.59 -9.32
C VAL A 271 -1.01 9.73 -10.84
N ASN A 272 0.17 9.96 -11.42
CA ASN A 272 0.40 10.21 -12.85
C ASN A 272 -0.58 11.24 -13.44
N GLY A 273 -0.84 12.31 -12.70
CA GLY A 273 -1.74 13.40 -13.10
C GLY A 273 -3.23 13.12 -12.93
N THR A 274 -3.63 11.91 -12.48
CA THR A 274 -5.02 11.55 -12.23
C THR A 274 -5.31 11.60 -10.73
N GLU A 275 -6.35 12.34 -10.34
CA GLU A 275 -6.82 12.39 -8.96
C GLU A 275 -7.66 11.14 -8.64
N LEU A 276 -7.37 10.51 -7.50
CA LEU A 276 -8.07 9.31 -7.04
C LEU A 276 -9.32 9.67 -6.24
N ASP A 277 -10.39 8.90 -6.43
CA ASP A 277 -11.55 8.95 -5.55
C ASP A 277 -11.23 8.27 -4.22
N LEU A 278 -10.98 9.08 -3.19
CA LEU A 278 -10.57 8.61 -1.86
C LEU A 278 -11.62 7.71 -1.19
N SER A 279 -12.90 7.79 -1.58
CA SER A 279 -13.95 6.96 -1.00
C SER A 279 -13.83 5.48 -1.37
N THR A 280 -13.16 5.18 -2.48
CA THR A 280 -12.97 3.81 -3.00
C THR A 280 -11.51 3.39 -3.03
N ALA A 281 -10.58 4.34 -3.19
CA ALA A 281 -9.15 4.06 -3.27
C ALA A 281 -8.49 3.87 -1.91
N MET A 282 -8.99 4.48 -0.83
CA MET A 282 -8.30 4.44 0.46
C MET A 282 -8.61 3.17 1.25
N GLU A 283 -7.57 2.50 1.72
CA GLU A 283 -7.66 1.35 2.63
C GLU A 283 -6.54 1.43 3.67
N ASN A 284 -6.89 1.57 4.95
CA ASN A 284 -5.95 1.64 6.08
C ASN A 284 -4.79 2.64 5.89
N GLY A 285 -5.08 3.80 5.30
CA GLY A 285 -4.09 4.85 5.07
C GLY A 285 -3.22 4.65 3.83
N ALA A 286 -3.42 3.55 3.10
CA ALA A 286 -2.87 3.34 1.77
C ALA A 286 -3.87 3.76 0.69
N ALA A 287 -3.37 4.29 -0.43
CA ALA A 287 -4.16 4.60 -1.61
C ALA A 287 -3.94 3.52 -2.68
N ASN A 288 -4.99 2.76 -2.97
CA ASN A 288 -5.01 1.81 -4.07
C ASN A 288 -5.14 2.57 -5.39
N PHE A 289 -4.27 2.29 -6.34
CA PHE A 289 -4.31 2.86 -7.68
C PHE A 289 -4.15 1.76 -8.72
N SER A 290 -4.68 2.02 -9.92
CA SER A 290 -4.54 1.13 -11.07
C SER A 290 -4.29 1.97 -12.31
N ILE A 291 -3.18 1.72 -12.98
CA ILE A 291 -2.78 2.40 -14.22
C ILE A 291 -2.50 1.35 -15.30
N PRO A 292 -2.82 1.63 -16.58
CA PRO A 292 -2.41 0.78 -17.69
C PRO A 292 -0.89 0.65 -17.72
N SER A 293 -0.37 -0.56 -17.97
CA SER A 293 1.08 -0.80 -17.95
C SER A 293 1.86 0.03 -18.97
N GLY A 294 1.26 0.36 -20.11
CA GLY A 294 1.94 1.08 -21.19
C GLY A 294 2.83 0.17 -22.04
N ASN A 295 3.78 0.78 -22.76
CA ASN A 295 4.71 0.11 -23.67
C ASN A 295 5.81 -0.66 -22.92
N VAL A 296 6.52 -1.55 -23.62
CA VAL A 296 7.69 -2.25 -23.06
C VAL A 296 8.79 -1.25 -22.68
N GLY A 297 9.33 -1.38 -21.47
CA GLY A 297 10.36 -0.49 -20.95
C GLY A 297 10.15 -0.11 -19.48
N GLU A 298 11.00 0.80 -18.98
CA GLU A 298 10.87 1.39 -17.65
C GLU A 298 9.86 2.53 -17.68
N HIS A 299 9.07 2.64 -16.61
CA HIS A 299 8.08 3.70 -16.41
C HIS A 299 8.17 4.21 -14.98
N ASP A 300 8.01 5.52 -14.84
CA ASP A 300 7.95 6.18 -13.54
C ASP A 300 6.50 6.28 -13.04
N ILE A 301 6.36 6.28 -11.72
CA ILE A 301 5.12 6.57 -11.01
C ILE A 301 5.39 7.84 -10.19
N GLU A 302 4.79 8.93 -10.62
CA GLU A 302 4.90 10.23 -9.97
C GLU A 302 3.54 10.66 -9.43
N GLY A 303 3.54 11.41 -8.34
CA GLY A 303 2.30 11.85 -7.73
C GLY A 303 2.50 12.58 -6.44
N LYS A 304 1.40 12.82 -5.72
CA LYS A 304 1.44 13.40 -4.38
C LYS A 304 0.20 13.03 -3.57
N PHE A 305 0.41 12.84 -2.28
CA PHE A 305 -0.63 13.00 -1.26
C PHE A 305 -0.68 14.47 -0.85
N THR A 306 -1.86 15.03 -0.62
CA THR A 306 -2.03 16.38 -0.03
C THR A 306 -2.74 16.25 1.30
N PHE A 307 -2.16 16.80 2.36
CA PHE A 307 -2.77 16.87 3.69
C PHE A 307 -3.01 18.33 4.06
N MET A 308 -4.02 18.61 4.88
CA MET A 308 -4.20 19.95 5.46
C MET A 308 -3.53 20.02 6.83
N GLU A 309 -2.60 20.97 6.99
CA GLU A 309 -1.96 21.28 8.27
C GLU A 309 -2.03 22.78 8.52
N ASP A 310 -2.67 23.17 9.63
CA ASP A 310 -2.84 24.57 10.04
C ASP A 310 -3.48 25.43 8.92
N GLY A 311 -4.50 24.86 8.26
CA GLY A 311 -5.20 25.47 7.13
C GLY A 311 -4.43 25.47 5.80
N ASN A 312 -3.19 24.96 5.76
CA ASN A 312 -2.37 24.96 4.56
C ASN A 312 -2.25 23.55 3.95
N PRO A 313 -2.31 23.42 2.62
CA PRO A 313 -2.07 22.15 1.95
C PRO A 313 -0.57 21.81 1.94
N VAL A 314 -0.22 20.67 2.52
CA VAL A 314 1.14 20.10 2.57
C VAL A 314 1.24 18.91 1.62
N PRO A 315 2.01 19.01 0.52
CA PRO A 315 2.21 17.92 -0.42
C PRO A 315 3.29 16.93 0.04
N VAL A 316 3.03 15.64 -0.10
CA VAL A 316 3.99 14.54 0.09
C VAL A 316 4.15 13.82 -1.24
N GLU A 317 5.34 13.92 -1.84
CA GLU A 317 5.63 13.39 -3.18
C GLU A 317 5.63 11.85 -3.23
N ILE A 318 5.04 11.30 -4.29
CA ILE A 318 5.10 9.89 -4.65
C ILE A 318 6.17 9.75 -5.73
N LYS A 319 7.15 8.87 -5.49
CA LYS A 319 8.17 8.49 -6.45
C LYS A 319 8.31 6.97 -6.43
N GLY A 320 8.02 6.34 -7.55
CA GLY A 320 8.21 4.91 -7.77
C GLY A 320 8.51 4.63 -9.23
N ASN A 321 8.83 3.38 -9.54
CA ASN A 321 9.02 2.93 -10.91
C ASN A 321 8.50 1.50 -11.09
N TYR A 322 8.26 1.12 -12.34
CA TYR A 322 7.96 -0.25 -12.73
C TYR A 322 8.50 -0.55 -14.13
N VAL A 323 8.69 -1.83 -14.44
CA VAL A 323 9.20 -2.28 -15.74
C VAL A 323 8.15 -3.15 -16.40
N VAL A 324 7.81 -2.83 -17.65
CA VAL A 324 6.96 -3.66 -18.49
C VAL A 324 7.83 -4.56 -19.35
N VAL A 325 7.72 -5.87 -19.12
CA VAL A 325 8.39 -6.88 -19.94
C VAL A 325 7.48 -7.32 -21.10
N PRO A 326 8.04 -7.60 -22.30
CA PRO A 326 7.25 -8.11 -23.40
C PRO A 326 6.65 -9.47 -23.04
N ARG A 327 5.40 -9.71 -23.45
CA ARG A 327 4.81 -11.05 -23.33
C ARG A 327 5.59 -12.03 -24.21
N PRO A 328 5.95 -13.23 -23.72
CA PRO A 328 6.52 -14.27 -24.58
C PRO A 328 5.60 -14.53 -25.78
N ASN A 329 6.09 -14.24 -26.98
CA ASN A 329 5.29 -14.29 -28.22
C ASN A 329 5.75 -15.39 -29.19
N SER A 330 6.81 -16.13 -28.86
CA SER A 330 7.33 -17.21 -29.68
C SER A 330 7.59 -18.44 -28.82
N ALA A 331 6.95 -19.55 -29.19
CA ALA A 331 7.24 -20.86 -28.64
C ALA A 331 8.33 -21.52 -29.50
N THR A 332 9.36 -22.08 -28.86
CA THR A 332 10.34 -22.93 -29.55
C THR A 332 9.72 -24.31 -29.77
N ILE A 333 9.12 -24.51 -30.93
CA ILE A 333 8.61 -25.83 -31.35
C ILE A 333 9.65 -26.45 -32.28
N SER A 334 10.26 -27.56 -31.85
CA SER A 334 11.20 -28.31 -32.69
C SER A 334 10.82 -29.78 -32.75
N ALA A 335 10.88 -30.35 -33.95
CA ALA A 335 10.81 -31.80 -34.13
C ALA A 335 12.20 -32.40 -33.89
N ASP A 336 12.36 -33.18 -32.82
CA ASP A 336 13.68 -33.69 -32.39
C ASP A 336 14.38 -34.54 -33.46
N LYS A 337 13.62 -35.23 -34.30
CA LYS A 337 14.14 -36.04 -35.41
C LYS A 337 14.50 -35.23 -36.67
N MET A 338 14.16 -33.94 -36.71
CA MET A 338 14.43 -33.04 -37.84
C MET A 338 15.67 -32.16 -37.64
N ASN A 339 16.50 -32.40 -36.62
CA ASN A 339 17.82 -31.77 -36.48
C ASN A 339 18.84 -32.32 -37.50
N VAL A 340 18.52 -32.22 -38.79
CA VAL A 340 19.29 -32.76 -39.91
C VAL A 340 19.66 -31.63 -40.86
N VAL A 341 20.90 -31.66 -41.36
CA VAL A 341 21.36 -30.83 -42.47
C VAL A 341 21.93 -31.72 -43.56
N TYR A 342 21.61 -31.42 -44.81
CA TYR A 342 22.03 -32.22 -45.96
C TYR A 342 23.34 -31.71 -46.54
N ARG A 343 24.25 -32.65 -46.81
CA ARG A 343 25.51 -32.38 -47.50
C ARG A 343 25.27 -32.04 -48.97
N GLY A 344 26.02 -31.08 -49.48
CA GLY A 344 26.01 -30.71 -50.90
C GLY A 344 24.89 -29.74 -51.30
N VAL A 345 24.07 -29.29 -50.35
CA VAL A 345 23.05 -28.26 -50.52
C VAL A 345 23.16 -27.18 -49.44
N VAL A 346 22.60 -26.02 -49.73
CA VAL A 346 22.48 -24.93 -48.76
C VAL A 346 21.25 -25.16 -47.91
N ASN A 347 21.43 -25.39 -46.61
CA ASN A 347 20.34 -25.59 -45.65
C ASN A 347 19.99 -24.24 -44.99
N PRO A 348 18.86 -23.60 -45.33
CA PRO A 348 18.47 -22.34 -44.72
C PRO A 348 18.04 -22.56 -43.26
N MET A 349 18.45 -21.66 -42.36
CA MET A 349 18.21 -21.73 -40.93
C MET A 349 17.77 -20.36 -40.38
N THR A 350 16.91 -20.37 -39.37
CA THR A 350 16.62 -19.19 -38.55
C THR A 350 17.14 -19.46 -37.15
N ILE A 351 17.97 -18.57 -36.63
CA ILE A 351 18.59 -18.69 -35.30
C ILE A 351 18.22 -17.44 -34.51
N SER A 352 17.55 -17.65 -33.38
CA SER A 352 17.16 -16.63 -32.42
C SER A 352 17.52 -17.08 -31.01
N PHE A 353 17.58 -16.13 -30.07
CA PHE A 353 17.84 -16.38 -28.66
C PHE A 353 16.74 -15.70 -27.84
N ALA A 354 15.94 -16.49 -27.11
CA ALA A 354 14.80 -15.95 -26.36
C ALA A 354 15.25 -14.85 -25.38
N GLY A 355 14.57 -13.71 -25.43
CA GLY A 355 14.91 -12.54 -24.58
C GLY A 355 16.04 -11.66 -25.10
N ILE A 356 16.62 -11.95 -26.26
CA ILE A 356 17.67 -11.14 -26.90
C ILE A 356 17.22 -10.81 -28.33
N SER A 357 17.29 -9.54 -28.70
CA SER A 357 16.98 -9.09 -30.07
C SER A 357 17.93 -9.71 -31.08
N ASP A 358 17.42 -10.13 -32.26
CA ASP A 358 18.16 -10.94 -33.23
C ASP A 358 19.42 -10.24 -33.80
N ASP A 359 19.50 -8.90 -33.73
CA ASP A 359 20.69 -8.10 -34.09
C ASP A 359 21.84 -8.26 -33.08
N LYS A 360 21.52 -8.65 -31.84
CA LYS A 360 22.47 -8.94 -30.76
C LYS A 360 22.76 -10.43 -30.61
N VAL A 361 22.29 -11.26 -31.55
CA VAL A 361 22.53 -12.70 -31.61
C VAL A 361 23.51 -13.01 -32.74
N SER A 362 24.57 -13.76 -32.42
CA SER A 362 25.57 -14.23 -33.38
C SER A 362 25.68 -15.75 -33.31
N ALA A 363 25.73 -16.41 -34.46
CA ALA A 363 25.88 -17.85 -34.55
C ALA A 363 27.11 -18.24 -35.37
N SER A 364 27.77 -19.33 -34.96
CA SER A 364 28.99 -19.82 -35.62
C SER A 364 29.02 -21.34 -35.68
N ALA A 365 29.48 -21.85 -36.84
CA ALA A 365 29.80 -23.25 -37.09
C ALA A 365 30.60 -23.38 -38.40
N ALA A 366 31.29 -24.50 -38.58
CA ALA A 366 31.94 -24.82 -39.84
C ALA A 366 30.90 -24.96 -40.96
N GLY A 367 31.03 -24.17 -42.03
CA GLY A 367 30.08 -24.17 -43.16
C GLY A 367 28.83 -23.30 -42.96
N LEU A 368 28.74 -22.55 -41.86
CA LEU A 368 27.65 -21.60 -41.61
C LEU A 368 28.01 -20.20 -42.12
N SER A 369 27.08 -19.57 -42.83
CA SER A 369 27.20 -18.17 -43.27
C SER A 369 25.90 -17.41 -43.00
N LYS A 370 25.97 -16.07 -42.99
CA LYS A 370 24.78 -15.22 -42.85
C LYS A 370 23.91 -15.31 -44.10
N GLY A 371 22.61 -15.45 -43.90
CA GLY A 371 21.59 -15.41 -44.96
C GLY A 371 21.05 -14.00 -45.18
N SER A 372 20.09 -13.87 -46.08
CA SER A 372 19.40 -12.61 -46.36
C SER A 372 18.35 -12.32 -45.28
N GLY A 373 18.72 -11.52 -44.27
CA GLY A 373 17.84 -11.07 -43.18
C GLY A 373 18.44 -11.24 -41.79
N VAL A 374 17.92 -10.49 -40.82
CA VAL A 374 18.33 -10.61 -39.40
C VAL A 374 17.90 -11.98 -38.86
N GLY A 375 18.81 -12.67 -38.15
CA GLY A 375 18.57 -14.02 -37.64
C GLY A 375 18.55 -15.14 -38.69
N LYS A 376 18.78 -14.84 -39.98
CA LYS A 376 18.81 -15.84 -41.07
C LYS A 376 20.24 -16.30 -41.36
N TYR A 377 20.42 -17.61 -41.53
CA TYR A 377 21.70 -18.27 -41.77
C TYR A 377 21.58 -19.35 -42.84
N ASN A 378 22.69 -19.66 -43.50
CA ASN A 378 22.80 -20.70 -44.51
C ASN A 378 23.87 -21.71 -44.07
N MET A 379 23.50 -22.97 -43.91
CA MET A 379 24.39 -24.05 -43.47
C MET A 379 24.74 -24.97 -44.65
N SER A 380 26.03 -25.03 -45.00
CA SER A 380 26.60 -25.98 -45.96
C SER A 380 27.60 -26.90 -45.24
N PRO A 381 27.15 -28.03 -44.70
CA PRO A 381 27.98 -28.85 -43.82
C PRO A 381 29.11 -29.52 -44.59
N GLY A 382 30.27 -29.63 -43.92
CA GLY A 382 31.45 -30.32 -44.47
C GLY A 382 31.41 -31.84 -44.33
N GLN A 383 32.59 -32.41 -44.13
CA GLN A 383 32.75 -33.84 -43.84
C GLN A 383 32.34 -34.16 -42.39
N GLY A 384 32.02 -35.42 -42.11
CA GLY A 384 31.61 -35.88 -40.77
C GLY A 384 30.13 -36.30 -40.68
N ARG A 385 29.67 -36.61 -39.46
CA ARG A 385 28.30 -37.06 -39.20
C ARG A 385 27.44 -36.03 -38.45
N GLU A 386 28.06 -35.00 -37.90
CA GLU A 386 27.40 -33.99 -37.08
C GLU A 386 28.09 -32.63 -37.23
N VAL A 387 27.33 -31.55 -37.04
CA VAL A 387 27.83 -30.17 -36.91
C VAL A 387 27.17 -29.53 -35.69
N VAL A 388 27.95 -28.81 -34.89
CA VAL A 388 27.45 -28.08 -33.73
C VAL A 388 27.41 -26.60 -34.09
N ILE A 389 26.24 -25.99 -33.90
CA ILE A 389 26.04 -24.55 -34.05
C ILE A 389 26.09 -23.91 -32.67
N ASN A 390 27.04 -23.02 -32.46
CA ASN A 390 27.18 -22.24 -31.24
C ASN A 390 26.53 -20.88 -31.44
N VAL A 391 25.65 -20.50 -30.52
CA VAL A 391 24.91 -19.24 -30.54
C VAL A 391 25.35 -18.42 -29.33
N THR A 392 25.64 -17.15 -29.54
CA THR A 392 26.00 -16.20 -28.49
C THR A 392 25.09 -14.98 -28.59
N GLY A 393 24.42 -14.65 -27.50
CA GLY A 393 23.62 -13.44 -27.37
C GLY A 393 24.25 -12.46 -26.39
N LYS A 394 24.12 -11.16 -26.67
CA LYS A 394 24.58 -10.08 -25.78
C LYS A 394 23.42 -9.49 -25.00
N LEU A 395 23.47 -9.59 -23.68
CA LEU A 395 22.48 -9.04 -22.76
C LEU A 395 22.56 -7.49 -22.68
N PRO A 396 21.50 -6.81 -22.20
CA PRO A 396 21.51 -5.36 -21.99
C PRO A 396 22.63 -4.88 -21.05
N ASP A 397 23.04 -5.72 -20.09
CA ASP A 397 24.16 -5.44 -19.16
C ASP A 397 25.55 -5.62 -19.80
N GLY A 398 25.60 -5.99 -21.07
CA GLY A 398 26.83 -6.20 -21.84
C GLY A 398 27.46 -7.59 -21.69
N LYS A 399 26.94 -8.45 -20.82
CA LYS A 399 27.42 -9.83 -20.66
C LYS A 399 26.96 -10.71 -21.82
N ASN A 400 27.73 -11.76 -22.09
CA ASN A 400 27.41 -12.74 -23.11
C ASN A 400 26.76 -13.98 -22.48
N VAL A 401 25.73 -14.51 -23.14
CA VAL A 401 25.16 -15.82 -22.87
C VAL A 401 25.31 -16.69 -24.11
N SER A 402 25.58 -17.98 -23.92
CA SER A 402 25.83 -18.91 -25.02
C SER A 402 24.99 -20.16 -24.90
N ASP A 403 24.50 -20.65 -26.03
CA ASP A 403 23.86 -21.95 -26.16
C ASP A 403 24.38 -22.66 -27.42
N SER A 404 24.17 -23.97 -27.53
CA SER A 404 24.60 -24.74 -28.70
C SER A 404 23.60 -25.82 -29.07
N LYS A 405 23.46 -26.05 -30.39
CA LYS A 405 22.61 -27.12 -30.91
C LYS A 405 23.35 -27.97 -31.93
N LYS A 406 23.23 -29.28 -31.75
CA LYS A 406 23.85 -30.29 -32.60
C LYS A 406 22.89 -30.74 -33.72
N PHE A 407 23.37 -30.70 -34.95
CA PHE A 407 22.68 -31.18 -36.15
C PHE A 407 23.41 -32.39 -36.73
N ARG A 408 22.65 -33.38 -37.19
CA ARG A 408 23.17 -34.57 -37.88
C ARG A 408 23.36 -34.23 -39.35
N ILE A 409 24.53 -34.53 -39.89
CA ILE A 409 24.82 -34.39 -41.31
C ILE A 409 24.36 -35.66 -42.01
N LYS A 410 23.40 -35.52 -42.94
CA LYS A 410 22.99 -36.60 -43.84
C LYS A 410 23.40 -36.29 -45.27
N ASP A 411 23.65 -37.34 -46.04
CA ASP A 411 23.73 -37.19 -47.49
C ASP A 411 22.33 -37.07 -48.08
N ILE A 412 22.25 -36.48 -49.27
CA ILE A 412 21.06 -36.51 -50.11
C ILE A 412 20.70 -38.00 -50.37
N PRO A 413 19.42 -38.40 -50.23
CA PRO A 413 19.01 -39.77 -50.48
C PRO A 413 19.34 -40.21 -51.93
N GLY A 414 19.38 -41.52 -52.14
CA GLY A 414 19.55 -42.07 -53.49
C GLY A 414 18.30 -41.78 -54.32
N PRO A 415 18.43 -41.30 -55.57
CA PRO A 415 17.26 -41.04 -56.39
C PRO A 415 16.63 -42.33 -56.90
N GLN A 416 15.36 -42.24 -57.30
CA GLN A 416 14.61 -43.30 -57.96
C GLN A 416 14.78 -43.15 -59.48
N GLY A 417 15.29 -44.18 -60.13
CA GLY A 417 15.34 -44.26 -61.59
C GLY A 417 13.94 -44.33 -62.18
N LYS A 418 13.73 -43.67 -63.31
CA LYS A 418 12.46 -43.64 -64.04
C LYS A 418 12.72 -43.77 -65.54
N ILE A 419 11.81 -44.45 -66.23
CA ILE A 419 11.78 -44.52 -67.69
C ILE A 419 10.40 -44.05 -68.12
N ARG A 420 10.34 -43.05 -69.00
CA ARG A 420 9.08 -42.32 -69.34
C ARG A 420 8.37 -41.70 -68.12
N GLY A 421 9.12 -41.35 -67.07
CA GLY A 421 8.54 -40.78 -65.84
C GLY A 421 7.95 -41.83 -64.89
N GLU A 422 8.09 -43.12 -65.18
CA GLU A 422 7.57 -44.21 -64.34
C GLU A 422 8.69 -45.14 -63.87
N VAL A 423 8.53 -45.73 -62.69
CA VAL A 423 9.46 -46.73 -62.14
C VAL A 423 9.31 -48.09 -62.86
N ALA A 424 8.07 -48.45 -63.20
CA ALA A 424 7.73 -49.67 -63.91
C ALA A 424 6.82 -49.34 -65.10
N ALA A 425 7.42 -48.84 -66.17
CA ALA A 425 6.68 -48.48 -67.38
C ALA A 425 6.31 -49.72 -68.21
N SER A 426 5.33 -49.56 -69.11
CA SER A 426 5.02 -50.59 -70.11
C SER A 426 4.66 -49.99 -71.46
N GLY A 427 4.83 -50.77 -72.54
CA GLY A 427 4.46 -50.33 -73.89
C GLY A 427 5.22 -51.05 -75.00
N PRO A 428 5.11 -50.56 -76.26
CA PRO A 428 5.79 -51.18 -77.39
C PRO A 428 7.31 -50.94 -77.35
N LYS A 429 8.07 -51.86 -77.94
CA LYS A 429 9.55 -51.76 -78.05
C LYS A 429 10.02 -50.41 -78.58
N SER A 430 9.36 -49.91 -79.62
CA SER A 430 9.70 -48.62 -80.26
C SER A 430 9.64 -47.44 -79.29
N SER A 431 8.77 -47.50 -78.29
CA SER A 431 8.67 -46.46 -77.26
C SER A 431 9.87 -46.52 -76.31
N LEU A 432 10.31 -47.70 -75.89
CA LEU A 432 11.51 -47.85 -75.07
C LEU A 432 12.78 -47.38 -75.80
N GLU A 433 12.89 -47.64 -77.10
CA GLU A 433 14.07 -47.25 -77.90
C GLU A 433 14.31 -45.74 -77.99
N VAL A 434 13.25 -44.94 -77.91
CA VAL A 434 13.31 -43.46 -77.95
C VAL A 434 13.17 -42.82 -76.58
N SER A 435 12.96 -43.62 -75.53
CA SER A 435 12.75 -43.12 -74.17
C SER A 435 14.06 -42.60 -73.55
N THR A 436 13.90 -41.63 -72.65
CA THR A 436 15.00 -41.10 -71.84
C THR A 436 14.89 -41.66 -70.42
N VAL A 437 15.99 -42.18 -69.90
CA VAL A 437 16.13 -42.58 -68.50
C VAL A 437 16.31 -41.31 -67.68
N THR A 438 15.42 -41.08 -66.72
CA THR A 438 15.48 -39.96 -65.77
C THR A 438 15.65 -40.49 -64.35
N ALA A 439 15.93 -39.60 -63.40
CA ALA A 439 16.00 -39.93 -62.00
C ALA A 439 15.47 -38.77 -61.16
N GLU A 440 14.70 -39.09 -60.13
CA GLU A 440 14.01 -38.11 -59.29
C GLU A 440 14.16 -38.50 -57.81
N LEU A 441 14.10 -37.51 -56.91
CA LEU A 441 14.01 -37.77 -55.47
C LEU A 441 12.54 -37.65 -55.08
N GLU A 442 11.97 -38.76 -54.61
CA GLU A 442 10.63 -38.76 -54.05
C GLU A 442 10.69 -38.28 -52.59
N ASP A 443 9.72 -37.44 -52.18
CA ASP A 443 9.58 -36.88 -50.83
C ASP A 443 10.82 -36.15 -50.28
N PHE A 444 11.51 -35.37 -51.13
CA PHE A 444 12.67 -34.58 -50.72
C PHE A 444 12.38 -33.07 -50.73
N ASP A 445 12.58 -32.42 -49.59
CA ASP A 445 12.21 -31.01 -49.35
C ASP A 445 13.06 -29.98 -50.12
N PHE A 446 14.13 -30.42 -50.81
CA PHE A 446 14.95 -29.53 -51.64
C PHE A 446 14.66 -29.78 -53.12
N GLU A 447 14.33 -28.71 -53.83
CA GLU A 447 14.19 -28.72 -55.28
C GLU A 447 15.57 -28.85 -55.94
N LEU A 448 15.93 -30.08 -56.31
CA LEU A 448 17.22 -30.40 -56.92
C LEU A 448 17.04 -30.97 -58.32
N GLY A 449 17.74 -30.41 -59.30
CA GLY A 449 17.85 -31.01 -60.63
C GLY A 449 18.82 -32.19 -60.61
N ILE A 450 18.45 -33.30 -61.27
CA ILE A 450 19.28 -34.52 -61.36
C ILE A 450 19.45 -34.90 -62.83
N ASP A 451 20.69 -35.17 -63.23
CA ASP A 451 21.01 -35.63 -64.59
C ASP A 451 21.54 -37.07 -64.57
N VAL A 452 20.98 -37.92 -65.45
CA VAL A 452 21.46 -39.28 -65.69
C VAL A 452 22.63 -39.23 -66.68
N THR A 453 23.75 -39.86 -66.31
CA THR A 453 25.01 -39.86 -67.09
C THR A 453 25.35 -41.23 -67.67
N GLY A 454 24.69 -42.29 -67.23
CA GLY A 454 24.85 -43.64 -67.75
C GLY A 454 23.95 -44.62 -67.01
N PHE A 455 23.73 -45.80 -67.58
CA PHE A 455 22.95 -46.89 -66.97
C PHE A 455 23.30 -48.23 -67.62
N ASN A 456 22.90 -49.32 -66.98
CA ASN A 456 22.97 -50.66 -67.54
C ASN A 456 21.58 -51.13 -67.95
N ILE A 457 21.46 -51.72 -69.14
CA ILE A 457 20.23 -52.34 -69.62
C ILE A 457 20.40 -53.85 -69.72
N LYS A 458 19.45 -54.59 -69.17
CA LYS A 458 19.38 -56.05 -69.24
C LYS A 458 18.09 -56.46 -69.91
N VAL A 459 18.21 -57.01 -71.10
CA VAL A 459 17.11 -57.66 -71.83
C VAL A 459 17.20 -59.18 -71.58
N PRO A 460 16.09 -59.89 -71.35
CA PRO A 460 16.08 -61.35 -71.22
C PRO A 460 16.82 -62.03 -72.39
N GLY A 461 17.66 -63.02 -72.08
CA GLY A 461 18.44 -63.75 -73.09
C GLY A 461 19.60 -62.97 -73.75
N GLN A 462 19.84 -61.71 -73.40
CA GLN A 462 20.99 -60.92 -73.90
C GLN A 462 21.98 -60.58 -72.76
N PRO A 463 23.28 -60.35 -73.05
CA PRO A 463 24.22 -59.81 -72.06
C PRO A 463 23.80 -58.40 -71.62
N THR A 464 24.22 -57.99 -70.42
CA THR A 464 23.98 -56.62 -69.92
C THR A 464 24.77 -55.63 -70.75
N ILE A 465 24.14 -54.55 -71.19
CA ILE A 465 24.78 -53.49 -71.99
C ILE A 465 24.94 -52.25 -71.12
N VAL A 466 26.18 -51.75 -71.03
CA VAL A 466 26.49 -50.47 -70.37
C VAL A 466 26.28 -49.34 -71.38
N VAL A 467 25.36 -48.44 -71.06
CA VAL A 467 24.98 -47.29 -71.89
C VAL A 467 25.54 -46.01 -71.27
N SER A 468 26.19 -45.20 -72.09
CA SER A 468 26.66 -43.86 -71.72
C SER A 468 25.60 -42.82 -72.10
N GLY A 469 25.28 -41.90 -71.20
CA GLY A 469 24.19 -40.94 -71.35
C GLY A 469 22.85 -41.46 -70.81
N ASN A 470 21.78 -40.76 -71.16
CA ASN A 470 20.43 -41.00 -70.65
C ASN A 470 19.46 -41.59 -71.70
N ARG A 471 19.96 -42.00 -72.87
CA ARG A 471 19.15 -42.56 -73.97
C ARG A 471 19.75 -43.87 -74.47
N MET A 472 18.92 -44.71 -75.07
CA MET A 472 19.35 -46.00 -75.63
C MET A 472 20.35 -45.81 -76.78
N ASP A 473 21.52 -46.43 -76.67
CA ASP A 473 22.50 -46.50 -77.76
C ASP A 473 22.14 -47.58 -78.80
N SER A 474 22.88 -47.66 -79.91
CA SER A 474 22.61 -48.63 -80.98
C SER A 474 22.66 -50.09 -80.51
N ARG A 475 23.53 -50.41 -79.53
CA ARG A 475 23.67 -51.75 -78.96
C ARG A 475 22.45 -52.10 -78.10
N ALA A 476 22.01 -51.18 -77.25
CA ALA A 476 20.82 -51.31 -76.43
C ALA A 476 19.57 -51.50 -77.30
N LYS A 477 19.41 -50.69 -78.37
CA LYS A 477 18.31 -50.85 -79.34
C LYS A 477 18.33 -52.23 -80.01
N GLY A 478 19.51 -52.69 -80.46
CA GLY A 478 19.67 -54.02 -81.04
C GLY A 478 19.30 -55.16 -80.09
N ALA A 479 19.52 -55.00 -78.78
CA ALA A 479 19.06 -55.95 -77.77
C ALA A 479 17.55 -55.86 -77.51
N ILE A 480 16.99 -54.66 -77.41
CA ILE A 480 15.54 -54.42 -77.22
C ILE A 480 14.72 -55.05 -78.36
N GLN A 481 15.20 -54.97 -79.61
CA GLN A 481 14.53 -55.57 -80.76
C GLN A 481 14.33 -57.09 -80.62
N LYS A 482 15.22 -57.78 -79.90
CA LYS A 482 15.13 -59.23 -79.65
C LYS A 482 14.21 -59.60 -78.48
N ALA A 483 13.75 -58.64 -77.68
CA ALA A 483 12.79 -58.91 -76.62
C ALA A 483 11.47 -59.46 -77.20
N SER A 484 10.67 -60.17 -76.43
CA SER A 484 9.32 -60.61 -76.81
C SER A 484 8.27 -59.90 -75.98
N ARG A 485 7.00 -59.99 -76.42
CA ARG A 485 5.88 -59.48 -75.63
C ARG A 485 5.84 -60.20 -74.28
N GLY A 486 5.76 -59.45 -73.19
CA GLY A 486 5.84 -59.93 -71.80
C GLY A 486 7.24 -59.88 -71.20
N ASP A 487 8.30 -59.59 -71.97
CA ASP A 487 9.64 -59.43 -71.42
C ASP A 487 9.77 -58.15 -70.60
N VAL A 488 10.34 -58.29 -69.39
CA VAL A 488 10.68 -57.17 -68.52
C VAL A 488 12.15 -56.81 -68.69
N ILE A 489 12.39 -55.59 -69.18
CA ILE A 489 13.71 -55.04 -69.38
C ILE A 489 14.10 -54.26 -68.13
N ILE A 490 15.25 -54.59 -67.54
CA ILE A 490 15.73 -53.97 -66.31
C ILE A 490 16.76 -52.91 -66.65
N ILE A 491 16.52 -51.69 -66.18
CA ILE A 491 17.45 -50.56 -66.24
C ILE A 491 18.02 -50.38 -64.83
N SER A 492 19.31 -50.68 -64.67
CA SER A 492 19.99 -50.76 -63.37
C SER A 492 21.32 -50.04 -63.39
N GLU A 493 21.97 -49.91 -62.23
CA GLU A 493 23.26 -49.21 -62.09
C GLU A 493 23.23 -47.81 -62.76
N ILE A 494 22.12 -47.10 -62.57
CA ILE A 494 21.89 -45.77 -63.12
C ILE A 494 22.84 -44.81 -62.39
N LYS A 495 23.65 -44.09 -63.17
CA LYS A 495 24.63 -43.12 -62.68
C LYS A 495 24.05 -41.72 -62.76
N THR A 496 23.71 -41.16 -61.61
CA THR A 496 23.16 -39.80 -61.51
C THR A 496 24.14 -38.82 -60.89
N ARG A 497 24.12 -37.58 -61.37
CA ARG A 497 24.80 -36.44 -60.75
C ARG A 497 23.80 -35.32 -60.49
N LEU A 498 24.10 -34.49 -59.51
CA LEU A 498 23.34 -33.26 -59.27
C LEU A 498 23.57 -32.29 -60.43
N ARG A 499 22.51 -31.72 -61.00
CA ARG A 499 22.60 -30.75 -62.10
C ARG A 499 23.37 -29.52 -61.64
N GLY A 500 24.38 -29.11 -62.41
CA GLY A 500 25.25 -27.98 -62.07
C GLY A 500 26.35 -28.31 -61.05
N SER A 501 26.53 -29.58 -60.66
CA SER A 501 27.61 -30.02 -59.76
C SER A 501 28.30 -31.28 -60.28
N SER A 502 29.57 -31.46 -59.90
CA SER A 502 30.33 -32.69 -60.17
C SER A 502 30.04 -33.81 -59.15
N ILE A 503 29.19 -33.54 -58.15
CA ILE A 503 28.84 -34.50 -57.10
C ILE A 503 27.99 -35.63 -57.69
N MET A 504 28.56 -36.84 -57.65
CA MET A 504 27.82 -38.07 -57.93
C MET A 504 26.88 -38.39 -56.78
N MET A 505 25.65 -38.74 -57.11
CA MET A 505 24.66 -39.12 -56.11
C MET A 505 24.96 -40.54 -55.58
N LYS A 506 24.32 -40.89 -54.46
CA LYS A 506 24.26 -42.28 -54.00
C LYS A 506 23.58 -43.17 -55.03
N LYS A 507 23.72 -44.48 -54.85
CA LYS A 507 23.15 -45.52 -55.72
C LYS A 507 21.68 -45.20 -56.06
N THR A 508 21.42 -44.99 -57.34
CA THR A 508 20.08 -44.80 -57.87
C THR A 508 19.36 -46.15 -57.94
N ALA A 509 18.11 -46.19 -57.49
CA ALA A 509 17.29 -47.39 -57.60
C ALA A 509 16.98 -47.72 -59.07
N PRO A 510 16.90 -49.00 -59.46
CA PRO A 510 16.61 -49.40 -60.83
C PRO A 510 15.16 -49.08 -61.23
N CYS A 511 14.90 -49.07 -62.53
CA CYS A 511 13.56 -49.05 -63.10
C CYS A 511 13.39 -50.17 -64.14
N THR A 512 12.15 -50.48 -64.48
CA THR A 512 11.80 -51.56 -65.40
C THR A 512 10.88 -51.08 -66.51
N TYR A 513 10.94 -51.78 -67.65
CA TYR A 513 10.04 -51.59 -68.77
C TYR A 513 9.51 -52.93 -69.27
N GLU A 514 8.20 -53.14 -69.25
CA GLU A 514 7.55 -54.34 -69.78
C GLU A 514 7.12 -54.13 -71.25
N ILE A 515 7.52 -55.04 -72.14
CA ILE A 515 7.13 -55.00 -73.55
C ILE A 515 5.69 -55.52 -73.72
N LYS A 516 4.79 -54.68 -74.24
CA LYS A 516 3.37 -55.01 -74.48
C LYS A 516 2.97 -55.07 -75.94
#